data_AF-A0A395V0A6-F1
#
_entry.id   AF-A0A395V0A6-F1
#
_cell.length_a   1.000
_cell.length_b   1.000
_cell.length_c   1.000
_cell.angle_alpha   90.00
_cell.angle_beta   90.00
_cell.angle_gamma   90.00
#
_symmetry.space_group_name_H-M   'P 1'
#
loop_
_entity.id
_entity.type
_entity.pdbx_description
1 polymer ?
#
loop_
_entity_poly.entity_id
_entity_poly.type
_entity_poly.pdbx_seq_one_letter_code
_entity_poly.pdbx_strand_id
1 'polypeptide(L)'
;MSKRRAKRRGGTLSVSIIVIAFLVVMVVQVVQLKQKESTYAAQKAELEKQYTKESERADEIESMQQYMQSDQYIEDMAKSKLGLAYDNEIIFKEKDK
;
A
#
# COMPACT_ATOMS: atom_id res chain seq x y z
N MET A 1 47.42 -42.66 36.89
CA MET A 1 46.77 -42.42 35.59
C MET A 1 45.88 -41.19 35.66
N SER A 2 46.10 -40.09 34.91
CA SER A 2 45.10 -38.99 34.76
C SER A 2 45.50 -37.87 33.77
N LYS A 3 46.78 -37.69 33.42
CA LYS A 3 47.22 -36.50 32.65
C LYS A 3 46.67 -36.38 31.21
N ARG A 4 46.01 -37.41 30.66
CA ARG A 4 45.40 -37.39 29.30
C ARG A 4 44.01 -36.73 29.23
N ARG A 5 43.27 -36.60 30.34
CA ARG A 5 41.90 -36.01 30.32
C ARG A 5 41.89 -34.48 30.21
N ALA A 6 42.88 -33.79 30.77
CA ALA A 6 42.95 -32.32 30.73
C ALA A 6 43.19 -31.77 29.30
N LYS A 7 43.99 -32.47 28.47
CA LYS A 7 44.28 -32.05 27.10
C LYS A 7 43.07 -32.14 26.16
N ARG A 8 42.11 -33.05 26.42
CA ARG A 8 40.87 -33.18 25.64
C ARG A 8 39.83 -32.09 25.94
N ARG A 9 39.87 -31.50 27.14
CA ARG A 9 38.93 -30.45 27.58
C ARG A 9 39.22 -29.07 26.99
N GLY A 10 40.50 -28.73 26.74
CA GLY A 10 40.88 -27.45 26.14
C GLY A 10 40.39 -27.30 24.69
N GLY A 11 40.52 -28.37 23.89
CA GLY A 11 40.04 -28.38 22.49
C GLY A 11 38.52 -28.42 22.35
N THR A 12 37.80 -29.03 23.30
CA THR A 12 36.32 -28.97 23.31
C THR A 12 35.81 -27.60 23.78
N LEU A 13 36.51 -26.94 24.71
CA LEU A 13 36.16 -25.57 25.12
C LEU A 13 36.32 -24.58 23.97
N SER A 14 37.43 -24.64 23.23
CA SER A 14 37.70 -23.73 22.12
C SER A 14 36.70 -23.90 20.98
N VAL A 15 36.32 -25.14 20.66
CA VAL A 15 35.26 -25.41 19.68
C VAL A 15 33.92 -24.87 20.17
N SER A 16 33.58 -25.00 21.45
CA SER A 16 32.32 -24.46 21.99
C SER A 16 32.26 -22.92 21.87
N ILE A 17 33.38 -22.23 22.12
CA ILE A 17 33.47 -20.77 22.02
C ILE A 17 33.25 -20.32 20.57
N ILE A 18 33.85 -21.02 19.60
CA ILE A 18 33.67 -20.72 18.17
C ILE A 18 32.21 -20.91 17.76
N VAL A 19 31.57 -22.01 18.20
CA VAL A 19 30.15 -22.26 17.92
C VAL A 19 29.26 -21.16 18.51
N ILE A 20 29.51 -20.74 19.76
CA ILE A 20 28.78 -19.65 20.40
C ILE A 20 28.98 -18.34 19.63
N ALA A 21 30.19 -18.03 19.18
CA ALA A 21 30.46 -16.83 18.38
C ALA A 21 29.68 -16.86 17.05
N PHE A 22 29.62 -18.00 16.37
CA PHE A 22 28.80 -18.17 15.17
C PHE A 22 27.31 -17.99 15.43
N LEU A 23 26.78 -18.54 16.53
CA LEU A 23 25.39 -18.36 16.91
C LEU A 23 25.06 -16.89 17.17
N VAL A 24 25.95 -16.14 17.84
CA VAL A 24 25.77 -14.71 18.06
C VAL A 24 25.73 -13.94 16.74
N VAL A 25 26.66 -14.21 15.82
CA VAL A 25 26.66 -13.58 14.49
C VAL A 25 25.38 -13.90 13.73
N MET A 26 24.92 -15.15 13.77
CA MET A 26 23.68 -15.57 13.11
C MET A 26 22.45 -14.84 13.69
N VAL A 27 22.37 -14.67 15.02
CA VAL A 27 21.28 -13.92 15.67
C VAL A 27 21.28 -12.45 15.25
N VAL A 28 22.45 -11.80 15.18
CA VAL A 28 22.56 -10.41 14.71
C VAL A 28 22.08 -10.28 13.27
N GLN A 29 22.46 -11.21 12.39
CA GLN A 29 22.01 -11.22 11.00
C GLN A 29 20.49 -11.42 10.89
N VAL A 30 19.90 -12.31 11.69
CA VAL A 30 18.44 -12.55 11.71
C VAL A 30 17.68 -11.31 12.18
N VAL A 31 18.16 -10.60 13.20
CA VAL A 31 17.53 -9.36 13.67
C VAL A 31 17.61 -8.28 12.59
N GLN A 32 18.76 -8.11 11.94
CA GLN A 32 18.92 -7.15 10.84
C GLN A 32 18.03 -7.49 9.64
N LEU A 33 17.89 -8.76 9.30
CA LEU A 33 16.99 -9.24 8.24
C LEU A 33 15.52 -8.92 8.57
N LYS A 34 15.07 -9.21 9.79
CA LYS A 34 13.70 -8.87 10.23
C LYS A 34 13.42 -7.37 10.23
N GLN A 35 14.43 -6.57 10.58
CA GLN A 35 14.31 -5.11 10.56
C GLN A 35 14.16 -4.58 9.13
N LYS A 36 14.87 -5.18 8.17
CA LYS A 36 14.69 -4.92 6.74
C LYS A 36 13.28 -5.33 6.27
N GLU A 37 12.80 -6.51 6.65
CA GLU A 37 11.44 -6.96 6.29
C GLU A 37 10.34 -6.00 6.77
N SER A 38 10.46 -5.45 7.98
CA SER A 38 9.51 -4.45 8.48
C SER A 38 9.48 -3.18 7.62
N THR A 39 10.63 -2.71 7.18
CA THR A 39 10.69 -1.52 6.30
C THR A 39 10.12 -1.79 4.92
N TYR A 40 10.37 -2.98 4.36
CA TYR A 40 9.81 -3.37 3.06
C TYR A 40 8.31 -3.63 3.14
N ALA A 41 7.80 -4.21 4.23
CA ALA A 41 6.37 -4.40 4.44
C ALA A 41 5.62 -3.06 4.55
N ALA A 42 6.19 -2.09 5.28
CA ALA A 42 5.61 -0.75 5.40
C ALA A 42 5.59 -0.02 4.04
N GLN A 43 6.71 -0.04 3.30
CA GLN A 43 6.76 0.55 1.96
C GLN A 43 5.78 -0.11 1.00
N LYS A 44 5.67 -1.45 1.03
CA LYS A 44 4.73 -2.18 0.19
C LYS A 44 3.28 -1.81 0.51
N ALA A 45 2.92 -1.73 1.78
CA ALA A 45 1.57 -1.33 2.20
C ALA A 45 1.25 0.12 1.79
N GLU A 46 2.22 1.03 1.86
CA GLU A 46 2.07 2.41 1.40
C GLU A 46 1.89 2.49 -0.12
N LEU A 47 2.73 1.76 -0.87
CA LEU A 47 2.65 1.66 -2.33
C LEU A 47 1.32 1.04 -2.79
N GLU A 48 0.87 -0.04 -2.15
CA GLU A 48 -0.43 -0.65 -2.45
C GLU A 48 -1.58 0.32 -2.19
N LYS A 49 -1.54 1.08 -1.08
CA LYS A 49 -2.56 2.10 -0.78
C LYS A 49 -2.59 3.23 -1.82
N GLN A 50 -1.43 3.68 -2.28
CA GLN A 50 -1.36 4.69 -3.35
C GLN A 50 -1.90 4.13 -4.67
N TYR A 51 -1.56 2.88 -4.99
CA TYR A 51 -2.03 2.21 -6.19
C TYR A 51 -3.56 2.07 -6.21
N THR A 52 -4.17 1.58 -5.12
CA THR A 52 -5.64 1.42 -5.06
C THR A 52 -6.35 2.76 -5.20
N LYS A 53 -5.84 3.81 -4.54
CA LYS A 53 -6.40 5.16 -4.64
C LYS A 53 -6.35 5.70 -6.08
N GLU A 54 -5.22 5.53 -6.76
CA GLU A 54 -5.09 6.00 -8.14
C GLU A 54 -5.92 5.14 -9.12
N SER A 55 -6.08 3.84 -8.86
CA SER A 55 -6.97 2.98 -9.64
C SER A 55 -8.44 3.41 -9.52
N GLU A 56 -8.93 3.64 -8.30
CA GLU A 56 -10.29 4.12 -8.07
C GLU A 56 -10.53 5.48 -8.76
N ARG A 57 -9.52 6.36 -8.72
CA ARG A 57 -9.57 7.65 -9.41
C ARG A 57 -9.61 7.51 -10.94
N ALA A 58 -8.88 6.54 -11.49
CA ALA A 58 -8.91 6.27 -12.93
C ALA A 58 -10.30 5.80 -13.37
N ASP A 59 -10.93 4.90 -12.61
CA ASP A 59 -12.29 4.42 -12.87
C ASP A 59 -13.32 5.56 -12.79
N GLU A 60 -13.19 6.46 -11.81
CA GLU A 60 -14.04 7.64 -11.68
C GLU A 60 -13.90 8.57 -12.90
N ILE A 61 -12.66 8.83 -13.34
CA ILE A 61 -12.38 9.66 -14.52
C ILE A 61 -12.98 9.03 -15.78
N GLU A 62 -12.88 7.70 -15.95
CA GLU A 62 -13.48 7.00 -17.09
C GLU A 62 -15.00 7.15 -17.08
N SER A 63 -15.64 6.96 -15.92
CA SER A 63 -17.09 7.13 -15.78
C SER A 63 -17.54 8.56 -16.07
N MET A 64 -16.79 9.57 -15.61
CA MET A 64 -17.04 10.98 -15.93
C MET A 64 -16.88 11.27 -17.41
N GLN A 65 -15.85 10.70 -18.05
CA GLN A 65 -15.63 10.88 -19.47
C GLN A 65 -16.78 10.30 -20.30
N GLN A 66 -17.25 9.09 -19.95
CA GLN A 66 -18.41 8.48 -20.58
C GLN A 66 -19.68 9.32 -20.38
N TYR A 67 -19.90 9.83 -19.16
CA TYR A 67 -21.02 10.72 -18.86
C TYR A 67 -20.98 11.99 -19.73
N MET A 68 -19.83 12.65 -19.82
CA MET A 68 -19.66 13.86 -20.64
C MET A 68 -19.87 13.62 -22.14
N GLN A 69 -19.67 12.40 -22.62
CA GLN A 69 -19.94 12.00 -24.01
C GLN A 69 -21.40 11.62 -24.26
N SER A 70 -22.21 11.49 -23.21
CA SER A 70 -23.62 11.09 -23.33
C SER A 70 -24.53 12.28 -23.68
N ASP A 71 -25.66 11.97 -24.32
CA ASP A 71 -26.71 12.95 -24.59
C ASP A 71 -27.28 13.55 -23.29
N GLN A 72 -27.22 12.80 -22.18
CA GLN A 72 -27.65 13.26 -20.85
C GLN A 72 -26.82 14.45 -20.36
N TYR A 73 -25.50 14.46 -20.61
CA TYR A 73 -24.68 15.62 -20.28
C TYR A 73 -25.07 16.85 -21.10
N ILE A 74 -25.40 16.66 -22.39
CA ILE A 74 -25.87 17.75 -23.25
C ILE A 74 -27.21 18.29 -22.74
N GLU A 75 -28.13 17.41 -22.35
CA GLU A 75 -29.43 17.75 -21.78
C GLU A 75 -29.29 18.55 -20.48
N ASP A 76 -28.47 18.08 -19.54
CA ASP A 76 -28.22 18.76 -18.26
C ASP A 76 -27.54 20.11 -18.46
N MET A 77 -26.62 20.19 -19.43
CA MET A 77 -25.99 21.46 -19.80
C MET A 77 -26.98 22.44 -20.43
N ALA A 78 -27.88 21.96 -21.29
CA ALA A 78 -28.93 22.75 -21.92
C ALA A 78 -29.95 23.25 -20.88
N LYS A 79 -30.39 22.37 -19.97
CA LYS A 79 -31.30 22.70 -18.86
C LYS A 79 -30.67 23.72 -17.91
N SER A 80 -29.42 23.51 -17.50
CA SER A 80 -28.74 24.38 -16.52
C SER A 80 -28.29 25.74 -17.08
N LYS A 81 -27.67 25.76 -18.28
CA LYS A 81 -27.11 27.00 -18.84
C LYS A 81 -28.11 27.81 -19.67
N LEU A 82 -28.96 27.14 -20.43
CA LEU A 82 -29.86 27.79 -21.37
C LEU A 82 -31.30 27.85 -20.83
N GLY A 83 -31.58 27.18 -19.71
CA GLY A 83 -32.93 27.10 -19.14
C GLY A 83 -33.91 26.36 -20.07
N LEU A 84 -33.39 25.51 -20.95
CA LEU A 84 -34.19 24.72 -21.88
C LEU A 84 -34.90 23.61 -21.10
N ALA A 85 -36.09 23.24 -21.53
CA ALA A 85 -36.85 22.12 -20.99
C ALA A 85 -37.63 21.47 -22.14
N TYR A 86 -38.06 20.23 -21.96
CA TYR A 86 -38.91 19.58 -22.96
C TYR A 86 -40.31 20.20 -22.99
N ASP A 87 -40.98 20.10 -24.14
CA ASP A 87 -42.32 20.66 -24.36
C ASP A 87 -43.37 20.17 -23.34
N ASN A 88 -43.13 19.01 -22.73
CA ASN A 88 -43.98 18.39 -21.71
C ASN A 88 -43.52 18.63 -20.25
N GLU A 89 -42.52 19.48 -20.00
CA GLU A 89 -42.01 19.83 -18.67
C GLU A 89 -42.55 21.19 -18.20
N ILE A 90 -42.97 21.29 -16.93
CA ILE A 90 -43.42 22.55 -16.31
C ILE A 90 -42.32 23.06 -15.38
N ILE A 91 -41.72 24.23 -15.69
CA ILE A 91 -40.69 24.85 -14.85
C ILE A 91 -41.32 25.80 -13.81
N PHE A 92 -41.05 25.56 -12.52
CA PHE A 92 -41.36 26.50 -11.45
C PHE A 92 -40.16 27.40 -11.16
N LYS A 93 -40.35 28.73 -11.25
CA LYS A 93 -39.34 29.71 -10.84
C LYS A 93 -39.81 30.41 -9.56
N GLU A 94 -38.90 30.58 -8.62
CA GLU A 94 -39.17 31.33 -7.39
C GLU A 94 -39.44 32.80 -7.73
N LYS A 95 -40.38 33.44 -7.03
CA LYS A 95 -40.63 34.88 -7.23
C LYS A 95 -39.46 35.66 -6.64
N ASP A 96 -38.87 36.54 -7.44
CA ASP A 96 -37.96 37.56 -6.92
C ASP A 96 -38.66 38.36 -5.80
N LYS A 97 -37.96 38.52 -4.67
CA LYS A 97 -38.47 39.23 -3.49
C LYS A 97 -38.58 40.73 -3.70
#